data_AF-A0A8I1SDM0-F1
#
_entry.id   AF-A0A8I1SDM0-F1
#
_cell.length_a   1.000
_cell.length_b   1.000
_cell.length_c   1.000
_cell.angle_alpha   90.00
_cell.angle_beta   90.00
_cell.angle_gamma   90.00
#
_symmetry.space_group_name_H-M   'P 1'
#
loop_
_entity.id
_entity.type
_entity.pdbx_description
1 polymer ?
#
loop_
_entity_poly.entity_id
_entity_poly.type
_entity_poly.pdbx_seq_one_letter_code
_entity_poly.pdbx_strand_id
1 'polypeptide(L)' 'MVDLTVADYTRCIELIEAYADLGLGLVDASVITVAENLAATTVATLNRRDFTVVRPRHVASLNLIP' A
#
# COMPACT_ATOMS: atom_id res chain seq x y z
N MET A 1 -16.84 3.17 0.96
CA MET A 1 -15.76 3.94 1.61
C MET A 1 -15.22 3.05 2.73
N VAL A 2 -13.91 2.90 2.84
CA VAL A 2 -13.27 2.10 3.91
C VAL A 2 -12.72 3.10 4.93
N ASP A 3 -13.11 2.95 6.19
CA ASP A 3 -12.61 3.77 7.27
C ASP A 3 -11.30 3.18 7.79
N LEU A 4 -10.26 4.02 7.88
CA LEU A 4 -8.97 3.62 8.43
C LEU A 4 -9.00 3.67 9.95
N THR A 5 -8.67 2.55 10.57
CA THR A 5 -8.48 2.44 12.02
C THR A 5 -7.12 2.98 12.43
N VAL A 6 -6.90 3.15 13.74
CA VAL A 6 -5.59 3.53 14.29
C VAL A 6 -4.49 2.53 13.91
N ALA A 7 -4.83 1.23 13.83
CA ALA A 7 -3.90 0.20 13.38
C ALA A 7 -3.51 0.39 11.90
N ASP A 8 -4.47 0.82 11.06
CA ASP A 8 -4.21 1.08 9.65
C ASP A 8 -3.30 2.29 9.47
N TYR A 9 -3.50 3.36 10.26
CA TYR A 9 -2.58 4.50 10.25
C TYR A 9 -1.17 4.11 10.73
N THR A 10 -1.08 3.25 11.75
CA THR A 10 0.21 2.72 12.21
C THR A 10 0.90 1.97 11.06
N ARG A 11 0.15 1.12 10.35
CA ARG A 11 0.67 0.41 9.18
C ARG A 11 1.10 1.35 8.05
N CYS A 12 0.33 2.41 7.79
CA CYS A 12 0.72 3.41 6.79
C CYS A 12 2.05 4.07 7.15
N ILE A 13 2.25 4.43 8.43
CA ILE A 13 3.50 5.04 8.91
C ILE A 13 4.67 4.09 8.70
N GLU A 14 4.54 2.81 9.09
CA GLU A 14 5.58 1.81 8.85
C GLU A 14 5.97 1.70 7.37
N LEU A 15 4.99 1.75 6.45
CA LEU A 15 5.26 1.71 5.01
C LEU A 15 5.99 2.96 4.54
N ILE A 16 5.56 4.14 4.99
CA ILE A 16 6.22 5.42 4.63
C ILE A 16 7.67 5.43 5.11
N GLU A 17 7.92 4.98 6.34
CA GLU A 17 9.27 4.91 6.91
C GLU A 17 10.14 3.85 6.19
N ALA A 18 9.59 2.66 5.92
CA ALA A 18 10.33 1.58 5.26
C ALA A 18 10.69 1.91 3.80
N TYR A 19 9.91 2.76 3.14
CA TYR A 19 10.12 3.18 1.75
C TYR A 19 10.38 4.70 1.66
N ALA A 20 11.05 5.28 2.65
CA ALA A 20 11.30 6.72 2.72
C ALA A 20 12.02 7.26 1.46
N ASP A 21 12.99 6.50 0.91
CA ASP A 21 13.72 6.87 -0.31
C ASP A 21 12.85 6.90 -1.57
N LEU A 22 11.72 6.20 -1.57
CA LEU A 22 10.75 6.20 -2.66
C LEU A 22 9.88 7.48 -2.66
N GLY A 23 9.78 8.14 -1.51
CA GLY A 23 8.87 9.26 -1.28
C GLY A 23 7.41 8.81 -1.17
N LEU A 24 7.16 7.62 -0.63
CA LEU A 24 5.81 7.05 -0.51
C LEU A 24 4.91 7.94 0.36
N GLY A 25 3.75 8.34 -0.19
CA GLY A 25 2.79 9.19 0.51
C GLY A 25 1.77 8.40 1.35
N LEU A 26 1.05 9.10 2.24
CA LEU A 26 -0.02 8.51 3.06
C LEU A 26 -1.14 7.89 2.22
N VAL A 27 -1.49 8.52 1.09
CA VAL A 27 -2.54 8.00 0.20
C VAL A 27 -2.13 6.64 -0.37
N ASP A 28 -0.94 6.52 -0.94
CA ASP A 28 -0.46 5.24 -1.49
C ASP A 28 -0.32 4.17 -0.40
N ALA A 29 0.25 4.54 0.76
CA ALA A 29 0.38 3.63 1.90
C ALA A 29 -0.98 3.13 2.41
N SER A 30 -2.02 3.97 2.39
CA SER A 30 -3.37 3.59 2.78
C SER A 30 -4.01 2.58 1.82
N VAL A 31 -3.79 2.74 0.51
CA VAL A 31 -4.28 1.77 -0.48
C VAL A 31 -3.64 0.41 -0.26
N ILE A 32 -2.33 0.38 0.00
CA ILE A 32 -1.60 -0.86 0.28
C ILE A 32 -2.10 -1.50 1.58
N THR A 33 -2.29 -0.71 2.62
CA THR A 33 -2.83 -1.19 3.91
C THR A 33 -4.23 -1.78 3.76
N VAL A 34 -5.11 -1.13 3.00
CA VAL A 34 -6.45 -1.66 2.71
C VAL A 34 -6.37 -2.95 1.88
N ALA A 35 -5.45 -3.01 0.91
CA ALA A 35 -5.23 -4.23 0.13
C ALA A 35 -4.73 -5.39 0.99
N GLU A 36 -3.85 -5.13 1.96
CA GLU A 36 -3.41 -6.11 2.97
C GLU A 36 -4.58 -6.63 3.79
N ASN A 37 -5.40 -5.74 4.36
CA ASN A 37 -6.54 -6.10 5.20
C ASN A 37 -7.61 -6.91 4.48
N LEU A 38 -7.83 -6.63 3.18
CA LEU A 38 -8.79 -7.34 2.35
C LEU A 38 -8.20 -8.58 1.66
N ALA A 39 -6.92 -8.88 1.91
CA ALA A 39 -6.15 -9.88 1.16
C ALA A 39 -6.24 -9.71 -0.37
N ALA A 40 -6.44 -8.47 -0.83
CA ALA A 40 -6.59 -8.14 -2.24
C ALA A 40 -5.23 -8.20 -2.94
N THR A 41 -5.14 -8.94 -4.04
CA THR A 41 -3.88 -9.13 -4.77
C THR A 41 -3.75 -8.18 -5.97
N THR A 42 -4.79 -7.41 -6.28
CA THR A 42 -4.86 -6.54 -7.47
C THR A 42 -5.24 -5.12 -7.07
N VAL A 43 -4.51 -4.13 -7.58
CA VAL A 43 -4.80 -2.70 -7.37
C VAL A 43 -4.87 -2.01 -8.72
N ALA A 44 -5.92 -1.20 -8.90
CA ALA A 44 -6.06 -0.38 -10.09
C ALA A 44 -5.34 0.97 -9.90
N THR A 45 -4.19 1.19 -10.53
CA THR A 45 -3.40 2.42 -10.35
C THR A 45 -2.53 2.75 -11.57
N LEU A 46 -2.38 4.05 -11.85
CA LEU A 46 -1.41 4.56 -12.83
C LEU A 46 -0.03 4.81 -12.21
N ASN A 47 0.06 4.89 -10.87
CA ASN A 47 1.32 5.10 -10.16
C ASN A 47 2.08 3.78 -9.99
N ARG A 48 2.64 3.27 -11.09
CA ARG A 48 3.36 1.98 -11.06
C ARG A 48 4.70 2.05 -10.34
N ARG A 49 5.36 3.20 -10.36
CA ARG A 49 6.68 3.38 -9.75
C ARG A 49 6.64 2.99 -8.28
N ASP A 50 5.63 3.48 -7.57
CA ASP A 50 5.59 3.30 -6.12
C ASP A 50 5.06 1.91 -5.75
N PHE A 51 3.98 1.48 -6.40
CA PHE A 51 3.31 0.21 -6.11
C PHE A 51 4.08 -1.04 -6.58
N THR A 52 5.01 -0.92 -7.54
CA THR A 52 5.83 -2.05 -8.00
C THR A 52 6.95 -2.37 -7.00
N VAL A 53 7.42 -1.38 -6.24
CA VAL A 53 8.52 -1.53 -5.27
C VAL A 53 7.99 -2.04 -3.94
N VAL A 54 6.86 -1.50 -3.46
CA VAL A 54 6.32 -1.87 -2.16
C VAL A 54 5.86 -3.33 -2.13
N ARG A 55 6.15 -4.01 -1.02
CA ARG A 55 5.81 -5.42 -0.76
C ARG A 55 4.73 -5.52 0.31
N PRO A 56 3.49 -5.87 -0.05
CA PRO A 56 2.43 -6.11 0.94
C PRO A 56 2.75 -7.34 1.80
N ARG A 57 2.21 -7.39 3.02
CA ARG A 57 2.42 -8.51 3.95
C ARG A 57 1.88 -9.86 3.46
N HIS A 58 0.85 -9.87 2.60
CA HIS A 58 0.14 -11.07 2.19
C HIS A 58 0.55 -11.63 0.81
N VAL A 59 1.29 -10.86 0.01
CA VAL A 59 1.74 -11.27 -1.34
C VAL A 59 3.11 -10.70 -1.69
N ALA A 60 3.84 -11.42 -2.54
CA ALA A 60 5.16 -10.97 -3.00
C ALA A 60 5.12 -9.69 -3.83
N SER A 61 4.01 -9.38 -4.51
CA SER A 61 3.78 -8.12 -5.22
C SER A 61 2.30 -7.98 -5.55
N LEU A 62 1.81 -6.75 -5.65
CA LEU A 62 0.47 -6.49 -6.19
C LEU A 62 0.46 -6.67 -7.70
N ASN A 63 -0.63 -7.21 -8.23
CA ASN A 63 -0.97 -7.14 -9.64
C ASN A 63 -1.54 -5.74 -9.93
N LEU A 64 -0.82 -4.94 -10.70
CA LEU A 64 -1.22 -3.56 -11.00
C LEU A 64 -1.93 -3.52 -12.33
N ILE A 65 -3.11 -2.89 -12.35
CA ILE A 65 -3.91 -2.73 -13.55
C ILE A 65 -4.47 -1.30 -13.68
N PRO A 66 -4.93 -0.90 -14.87
CA PRO A 66 -4.24 -1.23 -16.10
C PRO A 66 -2.75 -0.93 -15.99
#